data_AF-A0AA43EHZ4-F1
#
_entry.id   AF-A0AA43EHZ4-F1
#
_cell.length_a   1.000
_cell.length_b   1.000
_cell.length_c   1.000
_cell.angle_alpha   90.00
_cell.angle_beta   90.00
_cell.angle_gamma   90.00
#
_symmetry.space_group_name_H-M   'P 1'
#
loop_
_entity.id
_entity.type
_entity.pdbx_description
1 polymer ?
#
loop_
_entity_poly.entity_id
_entity_poly.type
_entity_poly.pdbx_seq_one_letter_code
_entity_poly.pdbx_strand_id
1 'polypeptide(L)' 'MASRIEKILNTRNLDCPDSTLIMMALDLYVQQNIDFIDAYHAYWLKEQGTKRIVTYDRKHFSRVPWLEIEER' A
#
# COMPACT_ATOMS: atom_id res chain seq x y z
N MET A 1 -9.13 -8.26 10.49
CA MET A 1 -7.94 -7.41 10.69
C MET A 1 -8.29 -5.94 10.44
N ALA A 2 -8.86 -5.62 9.28
CA ALA A 2 -9.28 -4.27 8.90
C ALA A 2 -10.10 -3.52 9.97
N SER A 3 -11.11 -4.17 10.58
CA SER A 3 -11.95 -3.54 11.61
C SER A 3 -11.23 -3.16 12.92
N ARG A 4 -10.05 -3.73 13.21
CA ARG A 4 -9.24 -3.31 14.37
C ARG A 4 -8.43 -2.06 14.03
N ILE A 5 -7.80 -2.04 12.85
CA ILE A 5 -7.00 -0.90 12.41
C ILE A 5 -7.90 0.31 12.19
N GLU A 6 -9.06 0.13 11.58
CA GLU A 6 -10.06 1.20 11.41
C GLU A 6 -10.43 1.86 12.74
N LYS A 7 -10.61 1.08 13.82
CA LYS A 7 -10.87 1.63 15.15
C LYS A 7 -9.70 2.44 15.71
N ILE A 8 -8.48 1.98 15.49
CA ILE A 8 -7.27 2.71 15.91
C ILE A 8 -7.21 4.05 15.16
N LEU A 9 -7.37 4.03 13.83
CA LEU A 9 -7.31 5.23 12.98
C LEU A 9 -8.42 6.24 13.29
N ASN A 10 -9.57 5.78 13.79
CA ASN A 10 -10.67 6.65 14.25
C ASN A 10 -10.59 7.04 15.73
N THR A 11 -9.46 6.83 16.41
CA THR A 11 -9.28 7.22 17.81
C THR A 11 -9.32 8.74 17.94
N ARG A 12 -10.14 9.25 18.85
CA ARG A 12 -10.24 10.69 19.12
C ARG A 12 -8.86 11.27 19.46
N ASN A 13 -8.51 12.39 18.82
CA ASN A 13 -7.23 13.10 18.95
C ASN A 13 -6.01 12.38 18.37
N LEU A 14 -6.19 11.26 17.66
CA LEU A 14 -5.12 10.70 16.82
C LEU A 14 -5.17 11.41 15.46
N ASP A 15 -4.10 12.13 15.14
CA ASP A 15 -3.90 12.63 13.78
C ASP A 15 -3.04 11.64 12.99
N CYS A 16 -3.59 11.14 11.89
CA CYS A 16 -2.93 10.19 11.00
C CYS A 16 -3.24 10.59 9.56
N PRO A 17 -2.41 11.45 8.95
CA PRO A 17 -2.61 11.95 7.58
C PRO A 17 -2.80 10.82 6.56
N ASP A 18 -2.01 9.75 6.70
CA ASP A 18 -1.99 8.63 5.76
C ASP A 18 -3.04 7.54 6.09
N SER A 19 -4.03 7.83 6.94
CA SER A 19 -5.06 6.86 7.36
C SER A 19 -5.79 6.20 6.18
N THR A 20 -6.11 6.97 5.14
CA THR A 20 -6.73 6.44 3.91
C THR A 20 -5.78 5.50 3.17
N LEU A 21 -4.52 5.89 3.01
CA LEU A 21 -3.48 5.08 2.37
C LEU A 21 -3.25 3.77 3.13
N ILE A 22 -3.17 3.82 4.46
CA ILE A 22 -3.05 2.64 5.33
C ILE A 22 -4.21 1.66 5.11
N MET A 23 -5.45 2.16 5.03
CA MET A 23 -6.62 1.32 4.79
C MET A 23 -6.60 0.69 3.40
N MET A 24 -6.21 1.44 2.37
CA MET A 24 -6.04 0.91 1.02
C MET A 24 -4.94 -0.16 0.95
N ALA A 25 -3.80 0.10 1.59
CA ALA A 25 -2.67 -0.82 1.66
C ALA A 25 -3.03 -2.12 2.38
N LEU A 26 -3.83 -2.06 3.46
CA LEU A 26 -4.34 -3.25 4.14
C LEU A 26 -5.20 -4.13 3.23
N ASP A 27 -6.06 -3.53 2.42
CA ASP A 27 -6.90 -4.27 1.48
C ASP A 27 -6.04 -4.96 0.40
N LEU A 28 -5.10 -4.22 -0.19
CA LEU A 28 -4.18 -4.77 -1.21
C LEU A 28 -3.26 -5.85 -0.66
N TYR A 29 -2.73 -5.66 0.54
CA TYR A 29 -1.97 -6.65 1.29
C TYR A 29 -2.71 -8.00 1.36
N VAL A 30 -3.99 -7.96 1.76
CA VAL A 30 -4.82 -9.17 1.89
C VAL A 30 -5.17 -9.76 0.52
N GLN A 31 -5.57 -8.93 -0.44
CA GLN A 31 -6.05 -9.39 -1.74
C GLN A 31 -4.95 -9.97 -2.63
N GLN A 32 -3.76 -9.36 -2.64
CA GLN A 32 -2.66 -9.76 -3.52
C GLN A 32 -1.63 -10.65 -2.83
N ASN A 33 -1.80 -10.91 -1.53
CA ASN A 33 -0.87 -11.72 -0.73
C ASN A 33 0.59 -11.23 -0.91
N ILE A 34 0.79 -9.92 -0.76
CA ILE A 34 2.08 -9.25 -0.73
C ILE A 34 2.37 -8.78 0.69
N ASP A 35 3.53 -8.18 0.95
CA ASP A 35 3.80 -7.63 2.27
C ASP A 35 3.11 -6.27 2.44
N PHE A 36 2.73 -5.92 3.66
CA PHE A 36 2.02 -4.67 3.92
C PHE A 36 2.83 -3.44 3.49
N ILE A 37 4.16 -3.46 3.68
CA ILE A 37 5.03 -2.37 3.26
C ILE A 37 5.06 -2.23 1.74
N ASP A 38 5.05 -3.33 0.99
CA ASP A 38 4.96 -3.28 -0.48
C ASP A 38 3.62 -2.72 -0.93
N ALA A 39 2.54 -3.12 -0.25
CA ALA A 39 1.19 -2.62 -0.53
C ALA A 39 1.09 -1.11 -0.25
N TYR A 40 1.67 -0.65 0.87
CA TYR A 40 1.76 0.76 1.22
C TYR A 40 2.54 1.54 0.16
N HIS A 41 3.72 1.04 -0.21
CA HIS A 41 4.58 1.71 -1.18
C HIS A 41 3.91 1.79 -2.57
N ALA A 42 3.19 0.74 -2.98
CA ALA A 42 2.41 0.73 -4.21
C ALA A 42 1.31 1.81 -4.28
N TYR A 43 0.61 2.05 -3.17
CA TYR A 43 -0.37 3.13 -3.08
C TYR A 43 0.27 4.51 -2.94
N TRP A 44 1.36 4.61 -2.18
CA TRP A 44 2.12 5.85 -2.06
C TRP A 44 2.60 6.34 -3.43
N LEU A 45 3.19 5.46 -4.25
CA LEU A 45 3.57 5.79 -5.63
C LEU A 45 2.38 6.30 -6.45
N LYS A 46 1.23 5.64 -6.32
CA LYS A 46 -0.02 6.03 -6.99
C LYS A 46 -0.49 7.42 -6.57
N GLU A 47 -0.37 7.78 -5.29
CA GLU A 47 -0.65 9.14 -4.79
C GLU A 47 0.35 10.18 -5.31
N GLN A 48 1.62 9.79 -5.51
CA GLN A 48 2.62 10.64 -6.17
C GLN A 48 2.39 10.78 -7.69
N GLY A 49 1.32 10.17 -8.24
CA GLY A 49 1.00 10.23 -9.66
C GLY A 49 1.90 9.36 -10.55
N THR A 50 2.68 8.44 -9.96
CA THR A 50 3.53 7.51 -10.69
C THR A 50 3.08 6.07 -10.50
N LYS A 51 3.32 5.26 -11.53
CA LYS A 51 3.10 3.81 -11.51
C LYS A 51 4.39 3.03 -11.70
N ARG A 52 5.49 3.74 -12.01
CA ARG A 52 6.77 3.13 -12.32
C ARG A 52 7.51 2.86 -11.02
N ILE A 53 8.04 1.64 -10.92
CA ILE A 53 8.85 1.24 -9.78
C ILE A 53 10.11 0.53 -10.24
N VAL A 54 11.25 0.95 -9.69
CA VAL A 54 12.52 0.23 -9.78
C VAL A 54 12.72 -0.49 -8.45
N THR A 55 12.60 -1.82 -8.45
CA THR A 55 12.66 -2.62 -7.23
C THR A 55 13.41 -3.94 -7.46
N TYR A 56 14.06 -4.44 -6.41
CA TYR A 56 14.62 -5.78 -6.39
C TYR A 56 13.56 -6.84 -6.03
N ASP A 57 12.49 -6.48 -5.32
CA ASP A 57 11.40 -7.40 -4.96
C ASP A 57 10.35 -7.52 -6.07
N ARG A 58 10.79 -8.04 -7.23
CA ARG A 58 9.88 -8.20 -8.37
C ARG A 58 8.73 -9.16 -8.06
N LYS A 59 8.92 -10.11 -7.14
CA LYS A 59 7.91 -11.12 -6.80
C LYS A 59 6.66 -10.49 -6.17
N HIS A 60 6.85 -9.55 -5.26
CA HIS A 60 5.73 -8.89 -4.58
C HIS A 60 5.10 -7.84 -5.50
N PHE A 61 5.91 -6.95 -6.07
CA PHE A 61 5.41 -5.85 -6.89
C PHE A 61 4.75 -6.30 -8.21
N SER A 62 5.10 -7.48 -8.74
CA SER A 62 4.43 -8.05 -9.93
C SER A 62 2.98 -8.48 -9.69
N ARG A 63 2.56 -8.61 -8.43
CA ARG A 63 1.17 -8.90 -8.05
C ARG A 63 0.31 -7.65 -7.95
N VAL A 64 0.90 -6.45 -8.07
CA VAL A 64 0.17 -5.19 -8.01
C VAL A 64 -0.25 -4.78 -9.42
N PRO A 65 -1.55 -4.78 -9.77
CA PRO A 65 -1.99 -4.68 -11.16
C PRO A 65 -1.67 -3.36 -11.88
N TRP A 66 -1.44 -2.27 -11.14
CA TRP A 66 -1.22 -0.95 -11.73
C TRP A 66 0.24 -0.53 -11.79
N LEU A 67 1.18 -1.35 -11.31
CA LEU A 67 2.59 -0.98 -11.31
C LEU A 67 3.28 -1.42 -12.60
N GLU A 68 4.17 -0.57 -13.07
CA GLU A 68 5.09 -0.80 -14.18
C GLU A 68 6.47 -1.03 -13.58
N ILE A 69 6.94 -2.29 -13.58
CA ILE A 69 8.28 -2.61 -13.07
C ILE A 69 9.29 -2.27 -14.16
N GLU A 70 10.12 -1.27 -13.89
CA GLU A 70 11.20 -0.88 -14.80
C GLU A 70 12.45 -1.75 -14.57
N GLU A 71 13.12 -2.09 -15.66
CA GLU A 71 14.44 -2.72 -15.62
C GLU A 71 15.51 -1.65 -15.51
N ARG A 72 16.52 -1.89 -14.66
CA ARG A 72 17.70 -1.03 -14.55
C ARG A 72 18.64 -1.24 -15.73
#